data_AF-A0A511M7H3-F1
#
_entry.id   AF-A0A511M7H3-F1
#
_cell.length_a   1.000
_cell.length_b   1.000
_cell.length_c   1.000
_cell.angle_alpha   90.00
_cell.angle_beta   90.00
_cell.angle_gamma   90.00
#
_symmetry.space_group_name_H-M   'P 1'
#
loop_
_entity.id
_entity.type
_entity.pdbx_description
1 polymer ?
#
loop_
_entity_poly.entity_id
_entity_poly.type
_entity_poly.pdbx_seq_one_letter_code
_entity_poly.pdbx_strand_id
1 'polypeptide(L)'
;MSGVHADDLIGTWWLAAYHSIDDDGGVHEGPLGADPCGLLFYAADGHMSVSMMRSPGTGHGFMGYAGTWELSGRQVIHRVLVSSHNYLVGTRQHRDIELADDRLTLHAVAPAASGRAGRRLLRWRRMTGVGR
;
A
#
# COMPACT_ATOMS: atom_id res chain seq x y z
N MET A 1 -10.40 -22.14 8.43
CA MET A 1 -9.93 -20.96 7.65
C MET A 1 -8.46 -20.84 7.93
N SER A 2 -7.61 -21.07 6.93
CA SER A 2 -6.16 -20.88 7.05
C SER A 2 -5.85 -19.40 7.32
N GLY A 3 -4.85 -19.14 8.16
CA GLY A 3 -4.33 -17.79 8.38
C GLY A 3 -3.61 -17.28 7.13
N VAL A 4 -3.39 -15.96 7.06
CA VAL A 4 -2.46 -15.37 6.08
C VAL A 4 -1.04 -15.69 6.54
N HIS A 5 -0.20 -16.16 5.63
CA HIS A 5 1.22 -16.43 5.86
C HIS A 5 2.08 -15.40 5.12
N ALA A 6 3.33 -15.22 5.56
CA ALA A 6 4.26 -14.28 4.92
C ALA A 6 4.49 -14.64 3.43
N ASP A 7 4.56 -15.94 3.12
CA ASP A 7 4.72 -16.45 1.75
C ASP A 7 3.55 -16.03 0.84
N ASP A 8 2.37 -15.81 1.41
CA ASP A 8 1.21 -15.32 0.67
C ASP A 8 1.33 -13.84 0.30
N LEU A 9 2.27 -13.08 0.87
CA LEU A 9 2.49 -11.67 0.51
C LEU A 9 3.72 -11.48 -0.38
N ILE A 10 4.70 -12.39 -0.31
CA ILE A 10 5.93 -12.32 -1.10
C ILE A 10 5.60 -12.24 -2.60
N GLY A 11 6.28 -11.33 -3.30
CA GLY A 11 6.15 -11.11 -4.73
C GLY A 11 5.84 -9.66 -5.10
N THR A 12 5.35 -9.49 -6.32
CA THR A 12 5.05 -8.20 -6.92
C THR A 12 3.55 -8.00 -7.08
N TRP A 13 3.10 -6.80 -6.74
CA TRP A 13 1.71 -6.40 -6.72
C TRP A 13 1.51 -5.11 -7.49
N TRP A 14 0.55 -5.08 -8.40
CA TRP A 14 0.14 -3.91 -9.17
C TRP A 14 -0.97 -3.15 -8.46
N LEU A 15 -0.86 -1.83 -8.38
CA LEU A 15 -1.90 -0.98 -7.79
C LEU A 15 -3.13 -0.95 -8.68
N ALA A 16 -4.27 -1.39 -8.15
CA ALA A 16 -5.55 -1.39 -8.83
C ALA A 16 -6.48 -0.25 -8.37
N ALA A 17 -6.33 0.23 -7.12
CA ALA A 17 -7.08 1.38 -6.62
C ALA A 17 -6.41 1.99 -5.39
N TYR A 18 -6.58 3.30 -5.21
CA TYR A 18 -6.24 4.02 -3.99
C TYR A 18 -7.38 4.97 -3.63
N HIS A 19 -8.07 4.68 -2.54
CA HIS A 19 -9.19 5.47 -2.04
C HIS A 19 -8.90 6.10 -0.68
N SER A 20 -9.55 7.24 -0.44
CA SER A 20 -9.71 7.81 0.89
C SER A 20 -11.02 7.33 1.49
N ILE A 21 -11.02 7.07 2.80
CA ILE A 21 -12.23 6.77 3.55
C ILE A 21 -12.43 7.92 4.53
N ASP A 22 -13.62 8.54 4.50
CA ASP A 22 -14.00 9.58 5.44
C ASP A 22 -14.43 9.00 6.81
N ASP A 23 -14.79 9.89 7.74
CA ASP A 23 -15.16 9.49 9.10
C ASP A 23 -16.48 8.69 9.15
N ASP A 24 -17.37 8.89 8.18
CA ASP A 24 -18.66 8.19 8.04
C ASP A 24 -18.52 6.86 7.28
N GLY A 25 -17.32 6.52 6.81
CA GLY A 25 -17.03 5.32 6.04
C GLY A 25 -17.26 5.46 4.53
N GLY A 26 -17.57 6.67 4.05
CA GLY A 26 -17.68 7.01 2.65
C GLY A 26 -16.35 6.81 1.92
N VAL A 27 -16.39 6.14 0.78
CA VAL A 27 -15.22 5.86 -0.06
C VAL A 27 -15.14 6.90 -1.15
N HIS A 28 -14.02 7.63 -1.19
CA HIS A 28 -13.76 8.71 -2.13
C HIS A 28 -12.48 8.46 -2.93
N GLU A 29 -12.37 9.16 -4.05
CA GLU A 29 -11.13 9.19 -4.83
C GLU A 29 -9.92 9.52 -3.94
N GLY A 30 -8.85 8.76 -4.10
CA GLY A 30 -7.60 9.00 -3.39
C GLY A 30 -6.76 10.10 -4.04
N PRO A 31 -5.59 10.41 -3.45
CA PRO A 31 -4.72 11.48 -3.94
C PRO A 31 -4.13 11.23 -5.34
N LEU A 32 -4.18 9.99 -5.83
CA LEU A 32 -3.62 9.58 -7.12
C LEU A 32 -4.66 9.46 -8.24
N GLY A 33 -5.89 9.92 -8.01
CA GLY A 33 -6.95 9.91 -9.03
C GLY A 33 -7.69 8.59 -9.14
N ALA A 34 -8.63 8.52 -10.08
CA ALA A 34 -9.49 7.37 -10.34
C ALA A 34 -8.75 6.13 -10.87
N ASP A 35 -7.64 6.31 -11.60
CA ASP A 35 -6.88 5.24 -12.25
C ASP A 35 -5.39 5.31 -11.85
N PRO A 36 -5.04 5.09 -10.58
CA PRO A 36 -3.66 5.15 -10.15
C PRO A 36 -2.90 3.90 -10.61
N CYS A 37 -1.60 4.04 -10.84
CA CYS A 37 -0.73 2.90 -11.15
C CYS A 37 0.47 2.85 -10.21
N GLY A 38 1.06 1.68 -10.04
CA GLY A 38 2.14 1.50 -9.08
C GLY A 38 2.48 0.06 -8.81
N LEU A 39 3.59 -0.13 -8.11
CA LEU A 39 4.11 -1.43 -7.71
C LEU A 39 4.32 -1.46 -6.20
N LEU A 40 3.98 -2.60 -5.61
CA LEU A 40 4.35 -2.99 -4.26
C LEU A 40 5.13 -4.30 -4.35
N PHE A 41 6.30 -4.33 -3.74
CA PHE A 41 7.17 -5.49 -3.64
C PHE A 41 7.27 -5.91 -2.19
N TYR A 42 7.05 -7.20 -1.93
CA TYR A 42 7.44 -7.87 -0.69
C TYR A 42 8.49 -8.91 -1.03
N ALA A 43 9.73 -8.68 -0.60
CA ALA A 43 10.82 -9.62 -0.78
C ALA A 43 10.88 -10.61 0.39
N ALA A 44 11.34 -11.84 0.12
CA ALA A 44 11.44 -12.91 1.09
C ALA A 44 12.46 -12.64 2.22
N ASP A 45 13.41 -11.74 1.97
CA ASP A 45 14.42 -11.31 2.94
C ASP A 45 13.93 -10.22 3.91
N GLY A 46 12.63 -9.90 3.88
CA GLY A 46 12.01 -8.92 4.76
C GLY A 46 12.07 -7.48 4.25
N HIS A 47 12.53 -7.23 3.02
CA HIS A 47 12.48 -5.89 2.42
C HIS A 47 11.19 -5.65 1.63
N MET A 48 10.76 -4.39 1.59
CA MET A 48 9.62 -3.96 0.80
C MET A 48 9.88 -2.61 0.13
N SER A 49 9.21 -2.39 -1.00
CA SER A 49 9.14 -1.08 -1.65
C SER A 49 7.76 -0.86 -2.23
N VAL A 50 7.24 0.36 -2.11
CA VAL A 50 6.02 0.79 -2.76
C VAL A 50 6.27 2.08 -3.54
N SER A 51 5.86 2.07 -4.80
CA SER A 51 5.93 3.21 -5.71
C SER A 51 4.59 3.36 -6.39
N MET A 52 3.98 4.53 -6.31
CA MET A 52 2.63 4.78 -6.81
C MET A 52 2.60 6.14 -7.50
N MET A 53 1.79 6.25 -8.54
CA MET A 53 1.61 7.49 -9.27
C MET A 53 0.20 7.64 -9.83
N ARG A 54 -0.12 8.87 -10.23
CA ARG A 54 -1.27 9.13 -11.11
C ARG A 54 -1.07 8.43 -12.45
N SER A 55 -2.18 8.09 -13.13
CA SER A 55 -2.12 7.54 -14.49
C SER A 55 -1.31 8.46 -15.41
N PRO A 56 -0.44 7.92 -16.29
CA PRO A 56 0.29 8.72 -17.27
C PRO A 56 -0.66 9.65 -18.05
N GLY A 57 -0.29 10.93 -18.16
CA GLY A 57 -1.08 11.94 -18.87
C GLY A 57 -2.18 12.63 -18.04
N THR A 58 -2.40 12.24 -16.78
CA THR A 58 -3.42 12.85 -15.90
C THR A 58 -2.84 13.86 -14.90
N GLY A 59 -1.59 14.29 -15.12
CA GLY A 59 -0.86 15.24 -14.27
C GLY A 59 0.31 14.60 -13.50
N HIS A 60 1.00 15.42 -12.70
CA HIS A 60 2.11 14.98 -11.88
C HIS A 60 1.61 14.46 -10.53
N GLY A 61 2.16 13.34 -10.08
CA GLY A 61 1.91 12.81 -8.75
C GLY A 61 2.59 11.46 -8.65
N PHE A 62 3.71 11.42 -7.93
CA PHE A 62 4.43 10.19 -7.60
C PHE A 62 4.68 10.20 -6.10
N MET A 63 4.42 9.09 -5.44
CA MET A 63 4.76 8.89 -4.04
C MET A 63 5.21 7.46 -3.81
N GLY A 64 6.15 7.29 -2.90
CA GLY A 64 6.67 5.98 -2.59
C GLY A 64 7.50 5.98 -1.34
N TYR A 65 7.71 4.79 -0.81
CA TYR A 65 8.63 4.55 0.30
C TYR A 65 9.13 3.11 0.24
N ALA A 66 10.28 2.86 0.87
CA ALA A 66 10.86 1.54 0.99
C ALA A 66 11.42 1.31 2.38
N GLY A 67 11.56 0.05 2.73
CA GLY A 67 12.10 -0.36 4.02
C GLY A 67 11.92 -1.84 4.26
N THR A 68 11.55 -2.22 5.48
CA THR A 68 11.32 -3.62 5.83
C THR A 68 9.85 -3.90 6.14
N TRP A 69 9.46 -5.16 6.10
CA TRP A 69 8.11 -5.60 6.45
C TRP A 69 8.13 -6.83 7.35
N GLU A 70 7.08 -6.94 8.16
CA GLU A 70 6.79 -8.12 8.97
C GLU A 70 5.28 -8.36 8.99
N LEU A 71 4.86 -9.63 9.03
CA LEU A 71 3.47 -10.02 9.23
C LEU A 71 3.22 -10.29 10.71
N SER A 72 2.17 -9.68 11.27
CA SER A 72 1.70 -9.89 12.63
C SER A 72 0.19 -10.18 12.61
N GLY A 73 -0.17 -11.46 12.65
CA GLY A 73 -1.55 -11.90 12.50
C GLY A 73 -2.14 -11.47 11.14
N ARG A 74 -3.14 -10.59 11.17
CA ARG A 74 -3.78 -10.02 9.95
C ARG A 74 -3.24 -8.64 9.57
N GLN A 75 -2.13 -8.22 10.17
CA GLN A 75 -1.50 -6.93 9.88
C GLN A 75 -0.15 -7.10 9.23
N VAL A 76 0.11 -6.34 8.17
CA VAL A 76 1.48 -6.12 7.68
C VAL A 76 1.98 -4.80 8.23
N ILE A 77 3.19 -4.83 8.78
CA ILE A 77 3.83 -3.66 9.38
C ILE A 77 5.01 -3.29 8.50
N HIS A 78 4.99 -2.10 7.89
CA HIS A 78 6.15 -1.58 7.18
C HIS A 78 6.98 -0.68 8.10
N ARG A 79 8.27 -0.95 8.24
CA ARG A 79 9.21 0.02 8.82
C ARG A 79 9.83 0.82 7.68
N VAL A 80 9.56 2.12 7.66
CA VAL A 80 9.96 3.01 6.56
C VAL A 80 11.40 3.47 6.77
N LEU A 81 12.28 3.18 5.80
CA LEU A 81 13.69 3.58 5.81
C LEU A 81 13.95 4.78 4.89
N VAL A 82 13.26 4.83 3.75
CA VAL A 82 13.32 5.95 2.78
C VAL A 82 11.93 6.26 2.25
N SER A 83 11.64 7.52 1.96
CA SER A 83 10.29 7.96 1.56
C SER A 83 10.34 9.28 0.80
N SER A 84 9.42 9.47 -0.16
CA SER A 84 9.18 10.78 -0.80
C SER A 84 8.54 11.80 0.16
N HIS A 85 8.02 11.32 1.29
CA HIS A 85 7.45 12.13 2.37
C HIS A 85 8.29 11.95 3.64
N ASN A 86 9.07 12.98 3.99
CA ASN A 86 10.04 12.94 5.10
C ASN A 86 9.41 12.51 6.44
N TYR A 87 8.16 12.91 6.72
CA TYR A 87 7.48 12.57 7.97
C TYR A 87 7.21 11.07 8.16
N LEU A 88 7.34 10.25 7.11
CA LEU A 88 7.19 8.78 7.21
C LEU A 88 8.51 8.09 7.59
N VAL A 89 9.67 8.71 7.38
CA VAL A 89 10.97 8.07 7.62
C VAL A 89 11.11 7.71 9.10
N GLY A 90 11.52 6.47 9.39
CA GLY A 90 11.67 5.95 10.75
C GLY A 90 10.37 5.45 11.39
N THR A 91 9.21 5.63 10.75
CA THR A 91 7.92 5.22 11.31
C THR A 91 7.59 3.75 11.06
N ARG A 92 6.66 3.20 11.86
CA ARG A 92 5.98 1.93 11.62
C ARG A 92 4.59 2.18 11.05
N GLN A 93 4.32 1.59 9.90
CA GLN A 93 3.07 1.74 9.16
C GLN A 93 2.28 0.44 9.24
N HIS A 94 1.24 0.42 10.07
CA HIS A 94 0.37 -0.73 10.25
C HIS A 94 -0.70 -0.77 9.16
N ARG A 95 -0.94 -1.94 8.57
CA ARG A 95 -1.94 -2.16 7.54
C ARG A 95 -2.74 -3.43 7.83
N ASP A 96 -4.06 -3.32 7.97
CA ASP A 96 -4.91 -4.50 8.02
C ASP A 96 -5.04 -5.11 6.62
N ILE A 97 -5.05 -6.44 6.57
CA ILE A 97 -5.02 -7.21 5.34
C ILE A 97 -6.35 -7.93 5.10
N GLU A 98 -6.84 -7.78 3.87
CA GLU A 98 -7.77 -8.69 3.24
C GLU A 98 -7.07 -9.31 2.02
N LEU A 99 -6.84 -10.62 2.07
CA LEU A 99 -6.20 -11.36 0.99
C LEU A 99 -7.16 -12.42 0.45
N ALA A 100 -7.34 -12.43 -0.87
CA ALA A 100 -8.11 -13.43 -1.60
C ALA A 100 -7.45 -13.65 -2.97
N ASP A 101 -6.91 -14.85 -3.19
CA ASP A 101 -6.26 -15.25 -4.44
C ASP A 101 -5.18 -14.26 -4.93
N ASP A 102 -5.42 -13.60 -6.06
CA ASP A 102 -4.55 -12.59 -6.66
C ASP A 102 -4.85 -11.16 -6.15
N ARG A 103 -5.68 -10.99 -5.13
CA ARG A 103 -6.13 -9.67 -4.66
C ARG A 103 -5.72 -9.42 -3.22
N LEU A 104 -5.01 -8.32 -3.01
CA LEU A 104 -4.60 -7.83 -1.70
C LEU A 104 -5.24 -6.47 -1.47
N THR A 105 -6.00 -6.31 -0.40
CA THR A 105 -6.47 -5.01 0.08
C THR A 105 -5.73 -4.65 1.37
N LEU A 106 -5.14 -3.45 1.38
CA LEU A 106 -4.49 -2.87 2.54
C LEU A 106 -5.32 -1.71 3.06
N HIS A 107 -5.75 -1.80 4.32
CA HIS A 107 -6.40 -0.71 5.02
C HIS A 107 -5.35 0.02 5.87
N ALA A 108 -5.25 1.33 5.70
CA ALA A 108 -4.28 2.15 6.40
C ALA A 108 -4.97 3.28 7.16
N VAL A 109 -4.37 3.66 8.28
CA VAL A 109 -4.59 4.97 8.90
C VAL A 109 -3.39 5.83 8.52
N ALA A 110 -3.59 6.80 7.65
CA ALA A 110 -2.54 7.74 7.28
C ALA A 110 -2.33 8.73 8.43
N PRO A 111 -1.10 8.90 8.94
CA PRO A 111 -0.78 9.99 9.84
C PRO A 111 -1.18 11.32 9.18
N ALA A 112 -1.84 12.18 9.91
CA ALA A 112 -2.20 13.49 9.41
C ALA A 112 -0.95 14.36 9.32
N ALA A 113 -0.71 15.00 8.17
CA ALA A 113 0.26 16.10 8.11
C ALA A 113 -0.23 17.35 8.87
N SER A 114 -1.56 17.49 9.09
CA SER A 114 -2.19 18.71 9.64
C SER A 114 -3.41 18.47 10.55
N GLY A 115 -3.54 17.30 11.17
CA GLY A 115 -4.42 17.13 12.35
C GLY A 115 -5.49 16.02 12.31
N ARG A 116 -5.96 15.53 11.16
CA ARG A 116 -6.91 14.40 11.11
C ARG A 116 -6.35 13.21 10.33
N ALA A 117 -6.16 12.09 11.03
CA ALA A 117 -5.63 10.88 10.43
C ALA A 117 -6.65 10.32 9.45
N GLY A 118 -6.30 10.25 8.17
CA GLY A 118 -7.21 9.82 7.12
C GLY A 118 -7.17 8.31 6.96
N ARG A 119 -8.32 7.63 6.96
CA ARG A 119 -8.37 6.21 6.57
C ARG A 119 -8.14 6.11 5.06
N ARG A 120 -7.42 5.08 4.65
CA ARG A 120 -7.09 4.79 3.25
C ARG A 120 -7.31 3.32 2.97
N LEU A 121 -7.65 3.03 1.72
CA LEU A 121 -7.80 1.68 1.21
C LEU A 121 -7.04 1.59 -0.10
N LEU A 122 -6.10 0.65 -0.18
CA LEU A 122 -5.34 0.37 -1.39
C LEU A 122 -5.64 -1.06 -1.83
N ARG A 123 -6.08 -1.22 -3.08
CA ARG A 123 -6.30 -2.53 -3.69
C ARG A 123 -5.17 -2.84 -4.64
N TRP A 124 -4.66 -4.04 -4.53
CA TRP A 124 -3.54 -4.53 -5.30
C TRP A 124 -3.89 -5.85 -5.97
N ARG A 125 -3.27 -6.10 -7.12
CA ARG A 125 -3.38 -7.36 -7.84
C ARG A 125 -2.01 -8.00 -7.98
N ARG A 126 -1.89 -9.29 -7.66
CA ARG A 126 -0.65 -10.03 -7.82
C ARG A 126 -0.27 -10.05 -9.30
N MET A 127 0.99 -9.75 -9.58
CA MET A 127 1.54 -9.90 -10.93
C MET A 127 1.99 -11.35 -11.13
N THR A 128 1.47 -11.99 -12.18
CA THR A 128 1.93 -13.31 -12.63
C THR A 128 2.89 -13.13 -13.80
N GLY A 129 4.20 -13.29 -13.56
CA GLY A 129 5.26 -13.12 -14.58
C GLY A 129 5.87 -11.71 -14.63
N VAL A 130 6.96 -11.58 -15.40
CA VAL A 130 7.56 -10.28 -15.74
C VAL A 130 6.72 -9.66 -16.86
N GLY A 131 5.58 -9.05 -16.53
CA GLY A 131 4.82 -8.23 -17.50
C GLY A 131 5.53 -6.89 -17.72
N ARG A 132 5.62 -6.34 -18.93
CA ARG A 132 4.75 -6.52 -20.11
C ARG A 132 5.21 -7.57 -21.11
#